data_AF-A0A2R7Y6U3-F1
#
_entry.id   AF-A0A2R7Y6U3-F1
#
_cell.length_a   1.000
_cell.length_b   1.000
_cell.length_c   1.000
_cell.angle_alpha   90.00
_cell.angle_beta   90.00
_cell.angle_gamma   90.00
#
_symmetry.space_group_name_H-M   'P 1'
#
loop_
_entity.id
_entity.type
_entity.pdbx_description
1 polymer ?
#
loop_
_entity_poly.entity_id
_entity_poly.type
_entity_poly.pdbx_seq_one_letter_code
_entity_poly.pdbx_strand_id
1 'polypeptide(L)'
;MNEKKVDSEMISLAGEFYVVAQLFQRGFVATPTLGKTKHVDILVYHPETGRRVIIEVKTTQEETAKKKSKLFGENYEWIMHEKHENIVDPNLFYCFVLLRRVNELPRFFIVPSKEVAEYVKEEHKRYLRHREDKAREAMKKKGTNKISYKGKELTLEEYIKRVDEECKGMRKFRISTKEKSKYEDNWNALLKT
;
A
#
# COMPACT_ATOMS: atom_id res chain seq x y z
N MET A 1 -7.96 -8.25 31.11
CA MET A 1 -7.40 -9.27 30.20
C MET A 1 -6.48 -8.55 29.24
N ASN A 2 -5.21 -8.92 29.13
CA ASN A 2 -4.33 -8.38 28.10
C ASN A 2 -4.82 -8.93 26.75
N GLU A 3 -5.34 -8.08 25.88
CA GLU A 3 -5.72 -8.47 24.52
C GLU A 3 -4.47 -8.98 23.80
N LYS A 4 -4.46 -10.27 23.46
CA LYS A 4 -3.46 -10.82 22.54
C LYS A 4 -3.69 -10.14 21.19
N LYS A 5 -2.65 -9.44 20.71
CA LYS A 5 -2.62 -8.90 19.35
C LYS A 5 -2.92 -10.03 18.36
N VAL A 6 -3.95 -9.85 17.54
CA VAL A 6 -4.33 -10.81 16.50
C VAL A 6 -3.15 -11.02 15.54
N ASP A 7 -2.94 -12.27 15.13
CA ASP A 7 -1.89 -12.64 14.19
C ASP A 7 -2.05 -11.87 12.86
N SER A 8 -0.96 -11.32 12.34
CA SER A 8 -0.92 -10.60 11.06
C SER A 8 -1.35 -11.47 9.87
N GLU A 9 -1.12 -12.79 9.93
CA GLU A 9 -1.60 -13.71 8.90
C GLU A 9 -3.14 -13.80 8.92
N MET A 10 -3.73 -13.87 10.12
CA MET A 10 -5.19 -13.91 10.30
C MET A 10 -5.86 -12.60 9.85
N ILE A 11 -5.22 -11.45 10.10
CA ILE A 11 -5.68 -10.15 9.60
C ILE A 11 -5.68 -10.11 8.08
N SER A 12 -4.60 -10.58 7.45
CA SER A 12 -4.49 -10.63 5.99
C SER A 12 -5.57 -11.53 5.40
N LEU A 13 -5.72 -12.74 5.96
CA LEU A 13 -6.73 -13.71 5.54
C LEU A 13 -8.15 -13.17 5.70
N ALA A 14 -8.47 -12.53 6.82
CA ALA A 14 -9.77 -11.92 7.03
C ALA A 14 -10.10 -10.91 5.93
N GLY A 15 -9.14 -10.06 5.55
CA GLY A 15 -9.33 -9.11 4.44
C GLY A 15 -9.60 -9.80 3.11
N GLU A 16 -8.87 -10.86 2.77
CA GLU A 16 -9.09 -11.65 1.55
C GLU A 16 -10.52 -12.22 1.51
N PHE A 17 -10.98 -12.84 2.61
CA PHE A 17 -12.32 -13.42 2.68
C PHE A 17 -13.43 -12.35 2.66
N TYR A 18 -13.21 -11.18 3.27
CA TYR A 18 -14.16 -10.07 3.16
C TYR A 18 -14.28 -9.56 1.71
N VAL A 19 -13.17 -9.48 0.98
CA VAL A 19 -13.19 -9.11 -0.45
C VAL A 19 -13.95 -10.14 -1.27
N VAL A 20 -13.71 -11.44 -1.05
CA VAL A 20 -14.44 -12.52 -1.71
C VAL A 20 -15.95 -12.42 -1.44
N ALA A 21 -16.36 -12.19 -0.18
CA ALA A 21 -17.77 -12.01 0.16
C ALA A 21 -18.40 -10.82 -0.57
N GLN A 22 -17.69 -9.69 -0.67
CA GLN A 22 -18.15 -8.50 -1.41
C GLN A 22 -18.29 -8.75 -2.91
N LEU A 23 -17.37 -9.52 -3.50
CA LEU A 23 -17.41 -9.91 -4.91
C LEU A 23 -18.64 -10.80 -5.20
N PHE A 24 -18.90 -11.81 -4.37
CA PHE A 24 -20.07 -12.67 -4.52
C PHE A 24 -21.39 -11.91 -4.40
N GLN A 25 -21.51 -10.99 -3.43
CA GLN A 25 -22.70 -10.15 -3.29
C GLN A 25 -22.97 -9.26 -4.52
N ARG A 26 -21.96 -9.05 -5.36
CA ARG A 26 -22.03 -8.20 -6.58
C ARG A 26 -22.10 -9.03 -7.86
N GLY A 27 -22.31 -10.34 -7.77
CA GLY A 27 -22.46 -11.21 -8.95
C GLY A 27 -21.15 -11.63 -9.62
N PHE A 28 -19.99 -11.31 -9.03
CA PHE A 28 -18.72 -11.84 -9.50
C PHE A 28 -18.53 -13.28 -9.00
N VAL A 29 -17.89 -14.10 -9.82
CA VAL A 29 -17.30 -15.37 -9.39
C VAL A 29 -15.87 -15.10 -8.93
N ALA A 30 -15.51 -15.52 -7.73
CA ALA A 30 -14.19 -15.27 -7.15
C ALA A 30 -13.62 -16.54 -6.50
N THR A 31 -12.32 -16.75 -6.68
CA THR A 31 -11.59 -17.88 -6.08
C THR A 31 -10.33 -17.35 -5.37
N PRO A 32 -10.27 -17.41 -4.03
CA PRO A 32 -9.04 -17.12 -3.31
C PRO A 32 -7.99 -18.20 -3.59
N THR A 33 -6.73 -17.81 -3.70
CA THR A 33 -5.63 -18.78 -3.82
C THR A 33 -5.12 -19.15 -2.43
N LEU A 34 -4.59 -20.38 -2.30
CA LEU A 34 -4.07 -20.90 -1.04
C LEU A 34 -2.59 -21.30 -1.20
N GLY A 35 -1.86 -21.21 -0.10
CA GLY A 35 -0.47 -21.67 0.00
C GLY A 35 0.57 -20.55 0.03
N LYS A 36 1.79 -20.92 0.43
CA LYS A 36 2.91 -19.97 0.68
C LYS A 36 3.55 -19.42 -0.59
N THR A 37 3.37 -20.09 -1.73
CA THR A 37 3.91 -19.70 -3.03
C THR A 37 2.86 -19.03 -3.91
N LYS A 38 1.80 -18.47 -3.30
CA LYS A 38 0.77 -17.75 -4.04
C LYS A 38 1.38 -16.56 -4.79
N HIS A 39 1.03 -16.45 -6.07
CA HIS A 39 1.46 -15.33 -6.93
C HIS A 39 0.43 -14.20 -6.95
N VAL A 40 -0.82 -14.51 -6.61
CA VAL A 40 -1.97 -13.61 -6.63
C VAL A 40 -2.93 -14.00 -5.51
N ASP A 41 -3.66 -13.07 -4.92
CA ASP A 41 -4.56 -13.39 -3.80
C ASP A 41 -5.91 -13.94 -4.27
N ILE A 42 -6.58 -13.27 -5.23
CA ILE A 42 -7.93 -13.66 -5.68
C ILE A 42 -8.01 -13.59 -7.21
N LEU A 43 -8.53 -14.66 -7.81
CA LEU A 43 -8.95 -14.69 -9.22
C LEU A 43 -10.43 -14.34 -9.32
N VAL A 44 -10.80 -13.44 -10.22
CA VAL A 44 -12.17 -12.92 -10.35
C VAL A 44 -12.65 -13.00 -11.79
N TYR A 45 -13.88 -13.44 -11.97
CA TYR A 45 -14.58 -13.53 -13.24
C TYR A 45 -15.98 -12.91 -13.13
N HIS A 46 -16.35 -12.07 -14.09
CA HIS A 46 -17.70 -11.54 -14.20
C HIS A 46 -18.47 -12.29 -15.30
N PRO A 47 -19.51 -13.07 -14.96
CA PRO A 47 -20.21 -13.93 -15.93
C PRO A 47 -20.81 -13.18 -17.12
N GLU A 48 -21.42 -12.02 -16.89
CA GLU A 48 -22.17 -11.30 -17.93
C GLU A 48 -21.26 -10.60 -18.95
N THR A 49 -20.13 -10.05 -18.48
CA THR A 49 -19.21 -9.29 -19.34
C THR A 49 -18.04 -10.13 -19.83
N GLY A 50 -17.88 -11.35 -19.31
CA GLY A 50 -16.71 -12.20 -19.57
C GLY A 50 -15.41 -11.70 -18.96
N ARG A 51 -15.44 -10.59 -18.21
CA ARG A 51 -14.25 -9.91 -17.67
C ARG A 51 -13.54 -10.78 -16.65
N ARG A 52 -12.21 -10.85 -16.75
CA ARG A 52 -11.34 -11.60 -15.83
C ARG A 52 -10.32 -10.65 -15.23
N VAL A 53 -10.25 -10.57 -13.91
CA VAL A 53 -9.29 -9.72 -13.20
C VAL A 53 -8.64 -10.50 -12.07
N ILE A 54 -7.48 -10.03 -11.66
CA ILE A 54 -6.75 -10.49 -10.49
C ILE A 54 -6.86 -9.39 -9.45
N ILE A 55 -7.08 -9.78 -8.20
CA ILE A 55 -7.05 -8.85 -7.06
C ILE A 55 -5.93 -9.26 -6.12
N GLU A 56 -5.03 -8.30 -5.85
CA GLU A 56 -4.09 -8.34 -4.73
C GLU A 56 -4.73 -7.60 -3.55
N VAL A 57 -4.76 -8.25 -2.37
CA VAL A 57 -5.35 -7.69 -1.17
C VAL A 57 -4.25 -7.14 -0.27
N LYS A 58 -4.50 -5.95 0.28
CA LYS A 58 -3.65 -5.33 1.29
C LYS A 58 -4.52 -4.91 2.46
N THR A 59 -4.33 -5.59 3.58
CA THR A 59 -5.18 -5.39 4.76
C THR A 59 -4.43 -4.63 5.85
N THR A 60 -5.12 -3.70 6.49
CA THR A 60 -4.63 -2.98 7.67
C THR A 60 -5.80 -2.76 8.64
N GLN A 61 -5.49 -2.42 9.88
CA GLN A 61 -6.50 -2.09 10.89
C GLN A 61 -6.58 -0.57 11.07
N GLU A 62 -7.79 -0.04 11.23
CA GLU A 62 -8.05 1.40 11.31
C GLU A 62 -7.18 2.13 12.33
N GLU A 63 -7.00 1.53 13.50
CA GLU A 63 -6.16 2.03 14.60
C GLU A 63 -4.71 2.25 14.18
N THR A 64 -4.19 1.36 13.33
CA THR A 64 -2.81 1.42 12.83
C THR A 64 -2.66 2.24 11.57
N ALA A 65 -3.70 2.31 10.74
CA ALA A 65 -3.67 2.87 9.41
C ALA A 65 -3.86 4.39 9.37
N LYS A 66 -4.66 4.96 10.28
CA LYS A 66 -4.87 6.40 10.36
C LYS A 66 -3.56 7.09 10.76
N LYS A 67 -2.95 7.82 9.82
CA LYS A 67 -1.72 8.58 10.06
C LYS A 67 -1.91 10.04 9.66
N LYS A 68 -1.26 10.92 10.42
CA LYS A 68 -1.12 12.33 10.09
C LYS A 68 0.32 12.62 9.73
N SER A 69 0.54 13.02 8.48
CA SER A 69 1.84 13.42 7.96
C SER A 69 1.87 14.92 7.73
N LYS A 70 2.99 15.58 8.05
CA LYS A 70 3.21 16.98 7.65
C LYS A 70 3.26 17.14 6.12
N LEU A 71 3.66 16.09 5.42
CA LEU A 71 3.88 16.10 3.98
C LEU A 71 2.65 15.64 3.18
N PHE A 72 1.80 14.80 3.79
CA PHE A 72 0.69 14.11 3.12
C PHE A 72 -0.67 14.34 3.77
N GLY A 73 -0.75 15.06 4.89
CA GLY A 73 -2.01 15.27 5.63
C GLY A 73 -2.50 13.99 6.33
N GLU A 74 -3.82 13.88 6.49
CA GLU A 74 -4.48 12.74 7.14
C GLU A 74 -4.80 11.67 6.10
N ASN A 75 -4.28 10.46 6.33
CA ASN A 75 -4.37 9.35 5.39
C ASN A 75 -4.61 8.02 6.09
N TYR A 76 -5.11 7.06 5.32
CA TYR A 76 -4.91 5.64 5.61
C TYR A 76 -3.62 5.17 4.93
N GLU A 77 -2.78 4.39 5.63
CA GLU A 77 -1.52 3.88 5.10
C GLU A 77 -1.50 2.34 5.03
N TRP A 78 -0.98 1.81 3.92
CA TRP A 78 -0.61 0.40 3.75
C TRP A 78 0.86 0.28 3.41
N ILE A 79 1.49 -0.78 3.93
CA ILE A 79 2.90 -1.09 3.65
C ILE A 79 2.99 -1.73 2.26
N MET A 80 3.95 -1.25 1.49
CA MET A 80 4.26 -1.71 0.14
C MET A 80 5.74 -2.07 0.03
N HIS A 81 6.04 -3.01 -0.86
CA HIS A 81 7.39 -3.38 -1.27
C HIS A 81 7.85 -2.65 -2.54
N GLU A 82 9.17 -2.68 -2.75
CA GLU A 82 9.82 -2.12 -3.94
C GLU A 82 9.22 -2.60 -5.27
N LYS A 83 8.93 -3.90 -5.36
CA LYS A 83 8.34 -4.49 -6.58
C LYS A 83 7.08 -3.77 -7.06
N HIS A 84 6.27 -3.20 -6.16
CA HIS A 84 5.00 -2.60 -6.54
C HIS A 84 5.16 -1.29 -7.32
N GLU A 85 6.34 -0.66 -7.36
CA GLU A 85 6.58 0.50 -8.24
C GLU A 85 6.54 0.17 -9.73
N ASN A 86 6.65 -1.11 -10.08
CA ASN A 86 6.78 -1.57 -11.46
C ASN A 86 5.71 -2.59 -11.86
N ILE A 87 4.83 -2.99 -10.94
CA ILE A 87 3.74 -3.92 -11.25
C ILE A 87 2.62 -3.13 -11.93
N VAL A 88 2.53 -3.24 -13.25
CA VAL A 88 1.49 -2.63 -14.07
C VAL A 88 0.89 -3.69 -14.97
N ASP A 89 -0.37 -4.01 -14.71
CA ASP A 89 -1.18 -4.96 -15.49
C ASP A 89 -2.63 -4.44 -15.54
N PRO A 90 -3.23 -4.29 -16.74
CA PRO A 90 -4.60 -3.78 -16.91
C PRO A 90 -5.68 -4.66 -16.27
N ASN A 91 -5.34 -5.90 -15.89
CA ASN A 91 -6.24 -6.85 -15.24
C ASN A 91 -5.93 -7.02 -13.76
N LEU A 92 -4.89 -6.38 -13.23
CA LEU A 92 -4.54 -6.43 -11.82
C LEU A 92 -5.05 -5.20 -11.09
N PHE A 93 -5.82 -5.44 -10.03
CA PHE A 93 -6.31 -4.44 -9.11
C PHE A 93 -5.80 -4.74 -7.71
N TYR A 94 -5.60 -3.68 -6.92
CA TYR A 94 -5.42 -3.79 -5.49
C TYR A 94 -6.76 -3.52 -4.82
N CYS A 95 -7.12 -4.37 -3.86
CA CYS A 95 -8.15 -4.06 -2.89
C CYS A 95 -7.49 -3.76 -1.55
N PHE A 96 -7.40 -2.48 -1.21
CA PHE A 96 -6.94 -2.07 0.10
C PHE A 96 -8.11 -2.18 1.09
N VAL A 97 -7.95 -3.04 2.08
CA VAL A 97 -8.96 -3.31 3.10
C VAL A 97 -8.56 -2.61 4.38
N LEU A 98 -9.46 -1.78 4.90
CA LEU A 98 -9.37 -1.16 6.20
C LEU A 98 -10.32 -1.86 7.17
N LEU A 99 -9.79 -2.79 7.95
CA LEU A 99 -10.55 -3.45 9.00
C LEU A 99 -10.87 -2.43 10.11
N ARG A 100 -12.11 -2.44 10.55
CA ARG A 100 -12.60 -1.63 11.66
C ARG A 100 -12.77 -2.53 12.89
N ARG A 101 -13.70 -2.19 13.78
CA ARG A 101 -14.07 -3.07 14.90
C ARG A 101 -14.71 -4.37 14.35
N VAL A 102 -14.64 -5.46 15.12
CA VAL A 102 -15.14 -6.79 14.70
C VAL A 102 -16.61 -6.77 14.26
N ASN A 103 -17.43 -5.90 14.84
CA ASN A 103 -18.86 -5.76 14.53
C ASN A 103 -19.15 -4.67 13.49
N GLU A 104 -18.12 -4.12 12.85
CA GLU A 104 -18.24 -3.09 11.82
C GLU A 104 -17.73 -3.65 10.49
N LEU A 105 -18.45 -3.35 9.40
CA LEU A 105 -17.99 -3.74 8.07
C LEU A 105 -16.66 -3.03 7.74
N PRO A 106 -15.69 -3.74 7.14
CA PRO A 106 -14.48 -3.12 6.62
C PRO A 106 -14.79 -2.10 5.53
N ARG A 107 -13.81 -1.25 5.24
CA ARG A 107 -13.86 -0.35 4.08
C ARG A 107 -12.93 -0.88 3.01
N PHE A 108 -13.38 -0.79 1.77
CA PHE A 108 -12.69 -1.36 0.61
C PHE A 108 -12.32 -0.24 -0.34
N PHE A 109 -11.06 -0.21 -0.77
CA PHE A 109 -10.59 0.75 -1.78
C PHE A 109 -10.02 -0.02 -2.95
N ILE A 110 -10.66 0.12 -4.12
CA ILE A 110 -10.33 -0.61 -5.34
C ILE A 110 -9.49 0.31 -6.22
N VAL A 111 -8.26 -0.10 -6.52
CA VAL A 111 -7.28 0.74 -7.23
C VAL A 111 -6.60 -0.08 -8.33
N PRO A 112 -6.55 0.40 -9.59
CA PRO A 112 -5.78 -0.26 -10.65
C PRO A 112 -4.29 -0.34 -10.31
N SER A 113 -3.62 -1.43 -10.70
CA SER A 113 -2.18 -1.63 -10.44
C SER A 113 -1.32 -0.47 -10.97
N LYS A 114 -1.69 0.10 -12.13
CA LYS A 114 -1.03 1.28 -12.71
C LYS A 114 -0.99 2.46 -11.74
N GLU A 115 -2.13 2.83 -11.17
CA GLU A 115 -2.21 3.97 -10.23
C GLU A 115 -1.42 3.68 -8.95
N VAL A 116 -1.43 2.44 -8.47
CA VAL A 116 -0.63 2.03 -7.32
C VAL A 116 0.87 2.16 -7.63
N ALA A 117 1.32 1.67 -8.78
CA ALA A 117 2.71 1.73 -9.19
C ALA A 117 3.22 3.16 -9.33
N GLU A 118 2.45 4.01 -10.02
CA GLU A 118 2.74 5.44 -10.19
C GLU A 118 2.83 6.15 -8.83
N TYR A 119 1.87 5.91 -7.95
CA TYR A 119 1.83 6.51 -6.62
C TYR A 119 3.03 6.08 -5.76
N VAL A 120 3.27 4.77 -5.63
CA VAL A 120 4.35 4.24 -4.79
C VAL A 120 5.70 4.77 -5.27
N LYS A 121 5.89 4.87 -6.59
CA LYS A 121 7.12 5.39 -7.20
C LYS A 121 7.33 6.86 -6.93
N GLU A 122 6.30 7.69 -7.08
CA GLU A 122 6.44 9.11 -6.82
C GLU A 122 6.62 9.42 -5.33
N GLU A 123 5.91 8.70 -4.45
CA GLU A 123 6.09 8.83 -3.01
C GLU A 123 7.50 8.45 -2.56
N HIS A 124 8.05 7.37 -3.13
CA HIS A 124 9.41 6.96 -2.85
C HIS A 124 10.42 8.02 -3.29
N LYS A 125 10.30 8.54 -4.52
CA LYS A 125 11.13 9.65 -4.99
C LYS A 125 11.02 10.89 -4.10
N ARG A 126 9.80 11.26 -3.70
CA ARG A 126 9.55 12.39 -2.80
C ARG A 126 10.19 12.18 -1.43
N TYR A 127 10.15 10.97 -0.91
CA TYR A 127 10.84 10.61 0.33
C TYR A 127 12.36 10.80 0.20
N LEU A 128 12.99 10.27 -0.85
CA LEU A 128 14.43 10.43 -1.07
C LEU A 128 14.83 11.90 -1.20
N ARG A 129 14.09 12.69 -1.99
CA ARG A 129 14.30 14.16 -2.12
C ARG A 129 14.22 14.86 -0.76
N HIS A 130 13.20 14.55 0.04
CA HIS A 130 13.07 15.14 1.37
C HIS A 130 14.25 14.81 2.30
N ARG A 131 14.76 13.58 2.22
CA ARG A 131 15.95 13.15 2.99
C ARG A 131 17.22 13.87 2.51
N GLU A 132 17.33 14.10 1.21
CA GLU A 132 18.42 14.86 0.60
C GLU A 132 18.41 16.33 1.03
N ASP A 133 17.27 17.01 0.93
CA ASP A 133 17.12 18.41 1.33
C ASP A 133 17.50 18.61 2.80
N LYS A 134 17.05 17.71 3.67
CA LYS A 134 17.39 17.72 5.09
C LYS A 134 18.88 17.51 5.35
N ALA A 135 19.52 16.61 4.58
CA ALA A 135 20.96 16.40 4.67
C ALA A 135 21.73 17.64 4.21
N ARG A 136 21.35 18.25 3.08
CA ARG A 136 21.96 19.50 2.58
C ARG A 136 21.83 20.65 3.59
N GLU A 137 20.66 20.80 4.21
CA GLU A 137 20.42 21.81 5.25
C GLU A 137 21.35 21.61 6.46
N ALA A 138 21.50 20.37 6.92
CA ALA A 138 22.36 20.02 8.06
C ALA A 138 23.85 20.23 7.75
N MET A 139 24.29 19.85 6.54
CA MET A 139 25.66 20.03 6.06
C MET A 139 26.03 21.52 5.97
N LYS A 140 25.14 22.34 5.40
CA LYS A 140 25.30 23.80 5.32
C LYS A 140 25.45 24.43 6.70
N LYS A 141 24.61 24.03 7.67
CA LYS A 141 24.66 24.54 9.05
C LYS A 141 25.97 24.22 9.77
N LYS A 142 26.59 23.08 9.44
CA LYS A 142 27.85 22.63 10.05
C LYS A 142 29.10 23.06 9.27
N GLY A 143 28.96 23.67 8.10
CA GLY A 143 30.08 24.02 7.23
C GLY A 143 30.91 22.81 6.76
N THR A 144 30.25 21.67 6.53
CA THR A 144 30.91 20.40 6.16
C THR A 144 30.34 19.81 4.88
N ASN A 145 31.16 19.03 4.18
CA ASN A 145 30.77 18.28 2.99
C ASN A 145 30.42 16.81 3.30
N LYS A 146 30.31 16.45 4.59
CA LYS A 146 29.92 15.10 5.04
C LYS A 146 28.72 15.10 5.99
N ILE A 147 27.97 14.00 6.02
CA ILE A 147 26.88 13.75 6.95
C ILE A 147 27.19 12.56 7.85
N SER A 148 27.00 12.74 9.15
CA SER A 148 27.06 11.66 10.12
C SER A 148 25.77 10.86 10.12
N TYR A 149 25.83 9.57 9.77
CA TYR A 149 24.70 8.66 9.78
C TYR A 149 25.11 7.30 10.35
N LYS A 150 24.44 6.86 11.43
CA LYS A 150 24.71 5.60 12.14
C LYS A 150 26.21 5.38 12.45
N GLY A 151 26.89 6.44 12.90
CA GLY A 151 28.32 6.39 13.28
C GLY A 151 29.30 6.41 12.11
N LYS A 152 28.86 6.63 10.87
CA LYS A 152 29.73 6.81 9.69
C LYS A 152 29.59 8.22 9.11
N GLU A 153 30.69 8.77 8.63
CA GLU A 153 30.71 10.02 7.86
C GLU A 153 30.59 9.71 6.37
N LEU A 154 29.51 10.16 5.74
CA LEU A 154 29.16 9.86 4.35
C LEU A 154 29.15 11.13 3.50
N THR A 155 29.49 11.00 2.22
CA THR A 155 29.07 12.00 1.21
C THR A 155 27.54 12.00 1.06
N LEU A 156 27.00 13.04 0.43
CA LEU A 156 25.55 13.11 0.18
C LEU A 156 25.05 11.92 -0.66
N GLU A 157 25.80 11.55 -1.70
CA GLU A 157 25.47 10.44 -2.60
C GLU A 157 25.46 9.09 -1.85
N GLU A 158 26.50 8.80 -1.07
CA GLU A 158 26.57 7.59 -0.25
C GLU A 158 25.43 7.52 0.77
N TYR A 159 25.08 8.65 1.39
CA TYR A 159 23.97 8.73 2.33
C TYR A 159 22.63 8.43 1.64
N ILE A 160 22.35 9.02 0.48
CA ILE A 160 21.09 8.76 -0.24
C ILE A 160 21.01 7.32 -0.71
N LYS A 161 22.10 6.77 -1.26
CA LYS A 161 22.18 5.36 -1.63
C LYS A 161 21.89 4.45 -0.43
N ARG A 162 22.46 4.76 0.73
CA ARG A 162 22.22 4.01 1.97
C ARG A 162 20.77 4.09 2.44
N VAL A 163 20.16 5.28 2.37
CA VAL A 163 18.76 5.48 2.75
C VAL A 163 17.82 4.71 1.81
N ASP A 164 18.10 4.74 0.51
CA ASP A 164 17.33 3.99 -0.50
C ASP A 164 17.42 2.47 -0.24
N GLU A 165 18.63 1.93 -0.05
CA GLU A 165 18.85 0.52 0.31
C GLU A 165 18.10 0.10 1.58
N GLU A 166 18.10 0.95 2.61
CA GLU A 166 17.39 0.70 3.87
C GLU A 166 15.85 0.78 3.73
N CYS A 167 15.34 1.50 2.73
CA CYS A 167 13.90 1.69 2.53
C CYS A 167 13.24 0.70 1.56
N LYS A 168 14.01 -0.21 0.91
CA LYS A 168 13.49 -1.21 -0.05
C LYS A 168 12.30 -2.05 0.46
N GLY A 169 12.20 -2.24 1.77
CA GLY A 169 11.09 -2.95 2.43
C GLY A 169 10.01 -2.06 3.06
N MET A 170 10.09 -0.74 2.92
CA MET A 170 9.27 0.22 3.68
C MET A 170 8.62 1.28 2.78
N ARG A 171 8.16 0.90 1.58
CA ARG A 171 7.33 1.79 0.75
C ARG A 171 5.91 1.82 1.30
N LYS A 172 5.12 2.82 0.91
CA LYS A 172 3.75 3.00 1.42
C LYS A 172 2.82 3.42 0.30
N PHE A 173 1.61 2.87 0.32
CA PHE A 173 0.48 3.40 -0.43
C PHE A 173 -0.42 4.14 0.56
N ARG A 174 -0.88 5.34 0.19
CA ARG A 174 -1.73 6.15 1.06
C ARG A 174 -2.98 6.59 0.33
N ILE A 175 -4.09 6.59 1.05
CA ILE A 175 -5.34 7.19 0.59
C ILE A 175 -5.65 8.35 1.52
N SER A 176 -5.72 9.54 0.93
CA SER A 176 -6.16 10.76 1.61
C SER A 176 -7.58 10.59 2.15
N THR A 177 -7.78 10.93 3.42
CA THR A 177 -9.13 10.86 4.03
C THR A 177 -10.12 11.83 3.40
N LYS A 178 -9.63 12.82 2.63
CA LYS A 178 -10.43 13.78 1.87
C LYS A 178 -10.77 13.28 0.46
N GLU A 179 -9.90 12.52 -0.18
CA GLU A 179 -10.05 12.07 -1.57
C GLU A 179 -10.41 10.58 -1.69
N LYS A 180 -10.65 9.93 -0.56
CA LYS A 180 -10.97 8.50 -0.46
C LYS A 180 -12.13 8.04 -1.35
N SER A 181 -13.12 8.89 -1.60
CA SER A 181 -14.29 8.59 -2.43
C SER A 181 -13.95 8.22 -3.88
N LYS A 182 -12.75 8.60 -4.35
CA LYS A 182 -12.23 8.16 -5.65
C LYS A 182 -12.12 6.63 -5.76
N TYR A 183 -11.76 5.97 -4.66
CA TYR A 183 -11.43 4.53 -4.64
C TYR A 183 -12.37 3.71 -3.75
N GLU A 184 -12.96 4.35 -2.75
CA GLU A 184 -13.82 3.68 -1.78
C GLU A 184 -15.06 3.09 -2.44
N ASP A 185 -15.26 1.79 -2.23
CA ASP A 185 -16.36 1.00 -2.80
C ASP A 185 -16.53 1.13 -4.33
N ASN A 186 -15.45 1.48 -5.05
CA ASN A 186 -15.44 1.59 -6.51
C ASN A 186 -15.31 0.22 -7.20
N TRP A 187 -16.17 -0.73 -6.84
CA TRP A 187 -16.18 -2.09 -7.39
C TRP A 187 -16.43 -2.12 -8.90
N ASN A 188 -17.15 -1.12 -9.43
CA ASN A 188 -17.38 -0.95 -10.86
C ASN A 188 -16.08 -0.73 -11.66
N ALA A 189 -14.97 -0.35 -11.01
CA ALA A 189 -13.67 -0.28 -11.67
C ALA A 189 -13.23 -1.62 -12.25
N LEU A 190 -13.66 -2.75 -11.65
CA LEU A 190 -13.31 -4.10 -12.12
C LEU A 190 -13.96 -4.44 -13.47
N LEU A 191 -15.01 -3.72 -13.86
CA LEU A 191 -15.73 -3.91 -15.12
C LEU A 191 -15.21 -3.02 -16.26
N LYS A 192 -14.36 -2.03 -15.95
CA LYS A 192 -13.84 -1.08 -16.93
C LYS A 192 -12.60 -1.65 -17.64
N THR A 193 -12.43 -1.26 -18.90
CA THR A 193 -11.26 -1.54 -19.76
C THR A 193 -10.18 -0.49 -19.58
#